data_AF-A0A8S3BNQ1-F1
#
_entry.id   AF-A0A8S3BNQ1-F1
#
_cell.length_a   1.000
_cell.length_b   1.000
_cell.length_c   1.000
_cell.angle_alpha   90.00
_cell.angle_beta   90.00
_cell.angle_gamma   90.00
#
_symmetry.space_group_name_H-M   'P 1'
#
loop_
_entity.id
_entity.type
_entity.pdbx_description
1 polymer ?
#
loop_
_entity_poly.entity_id
_entity_poly.type
_entity_poly.pdbx_seq_one_letter_code
_entity_poly.pdbx_strand_id
1 'polypeptide(L)' 'MPGHKGTKEHHPMLLDYFGCDLNAADLVEINQNIDYLHSPKGALLKAQKLAAAAYGADETFFL' A
#
# COMPACT_ATOMS: atom_id res chain seq x y z
N MET A 1 1.44 5.37 -13.03
CA MET A 1 1.78 6.11 -11.80
C MET A 1 2.37 5.10 -10.83
N PRO A 2 3.31 5.48 -9.96
CA PRO A 2 3.94 6.79 -9.86
C PRO A 2 4.95 7.05 -11.01
N GLY A 3 5.59 8.23 -11.04
CA GLY A 3 6.41 8.69 -12.18
C GLY A 3 7.70 7.90 -12.44
N HIS A 4 8.19 7.15 -11.44
CA HIS A 4 9.32 6.23 -11.58
C HIS A 4 8.96 4.93 -12.31
N LYS A 5 7.66 4.62 -12.45
CA LYS A 5 7.13 3.44 -13.17
C LYS A 5 7.76 2.10 -12.74
N GLY A 6 8.28 2.03 -11.52
CA GLY A 6 8.94 0.85 -10.97
C GLY A 6 10.31 0.53 -11.58
N THR A 7 10.88 1.39 -12.42
CA THR A 7 12.14 1.11 -13.14
C THR A 7 13.22 2.17 -12.97
N LYS A 8 12.87 3.36 -12.45
CA LYS A 8 13.89 4.37 -12.15
C LYS A 8 14.56 4.04 -10.84
N GLU A 9 15.88 4.14 -10.85
CA GLU A 9 16.67 3.99 -9.64
C GLU A 9 16.35 5.10 -8.64
N HIS A 10 16.32 4.70 -7.36
CA HIS A 10 16.27 5.65 -6.26
C HIS A 10 17.61 6.37 -6.12
N HIS A 11 17.59 7.56 -5.52
CA HIS A 11 18.82 8.26 -5.17
C HIS A 11 19.69 7.36 -4.25
N PRO A 12 21.03 7.30 -4.41
CA PRO A 12 21.88 6.37 -3.65
C PRO A 12 21.72 6.47 -2.13
N MET A 13 21.54 7.68 -1.59
CA MET A 13 21.27 7.86 -0.15
C MET A 13 19.97 7.19 0.32
N LEU A 14 18.96 7.09 -0.54
CA LEU A 14 17.70 6.44 -0.21
C LEU A 14 17.88 4.91 -0.17
N LEU A 15 18.65 4.36 -1.11
CA LEU A 15 18.98 2.94 -1.12
C LEU A 15 19.83 2.54 0.09
N ASP A 16 20.79 3.36 0.48
CA ASP A 16 21.62 3.13 1.68
C ASP A 16 20.78 3.18 2.96
N TYR A 17 19.83 4.12 3.04
CA TYR A 17 18.94 4.25 4.20
C TYR A 17 17.96 3.07 4.34
N PHE A 18 17.32 2.63 3.25
CA PHE A 18 16.34 1.54 3.29
C PHE A 18 16.96 0.14 3.15
N GLY A 19 18.17 0.05 2.62
CA GLY A 19 18.87 -1.21 2.36
C GLY A 19 18.28 -2.06 1.23
N CYS A 20 17.29 -1.54 0.50
CA CYS A 20 16.62 -2.26 -0.58
C CYS A 20 15.96 -1.30 -1.60
N ASP A 21 15.56 -1.86 -2.73
CA ASP A 21 14.70 -1.19 -3.71
C ASP A 21 13.23 -1.17 -3.23
N LEU A 22 12.62 0.01 -3.23
CA LEU A 22 11.24 0.23 -2.76
C LEU A 22 10.22 0.27 -3.90
N ASN A 23 10.67 0.30 -5.16
CA ASN A 23 9.83 0.45 -6.34
C ASN A 23 8.68 -0.57 -6.40
N ALA A 24 8.89 -1.80 -5.90
CA ALA A 24 7.89 -2.86 -5.92
C ALA A 24 6.73 -2.63 -4.93
N ALA A 25 6.92 -1.80 -3.90
CA ALA A 25 5.90 -1.48 -2.91
C ALA A 25 5.20 -0.14 -3.19
N ASP A 26 5.85 0.79 -3.89
CA ASP A 26 5.27 2.08 -4.30
C ASP A 26 4.40 1.92 -5.55
N LEU A 27 3.18 1.43 -5.32
CA LEU A 27 2.21 1.14 -6.35
C LEU A 27 0.95 1.97 -6.17
N VAL A 28 0.29 2.26 -7.28
CA VAL A 28 -1.09 2.73 -7.28
C VAL A 28 -2.03 1.56 -7.46
N GLU A 29 -3.34 1.81 -7.44
CA GLU A 29 -4.31 0.84 -7.95
C GLU A 29 -3.95 0.45 -9.40
N ILE A 30 -3.58 -0.80 -9.63
CA ILE A 30 -3.19 -1.30 -10.96
C ILE A 30 -4.17 -2.38 -11.38
N ASN A 31 -4.99 -2.08 -12.40
CA ASN A 31 -5.79 -3.05 -13.17
C ASN A 31 -6.46 -4.14 -12.30
N GLN A 32 -7.11 -3.77 -11.19
CA GLN A 32 -7.82 -4.66 -10.27
C GLN A 32 -6.97 -5.67 -9.47
N ASN A 33 -5.64 -5.64 -9.60
CA ASN A 33 -4.73 -6.50 -8.82
C ASN A 33 -4.45 -5.95 -7.42
N ILE A 34 -4.65 -4.65 -7.22
CA ILE A 34 -4.47 -3.95 -5.94
C ILE A 34 -5.79 -3.30 -5.58
N ASP A 35 -6.20 -3.49 -4.33
CA ASP A 35 -7.47 -2.98 -3.79
C ASP A 35 -7.45 -1.46 -3.68
N TYR A 36 -8.62 -0.84 -3.83
CA TYR A 36 -8.75 0.61 -3.85
C TYR A 36 -9.01 1.16 -2.46
N LEU A 37 -8.11 2.02 -1.96
CA LEU A 37 -8.15 2.52 -0.59
C LEU A 37 -9.44 3.29 -0.24
N HIS A 38 -9.95 4.11 -1.16
CA HIS A 38 -11.15 4.92 -0.90
C HIS A 38 -12.46 4.14 -1.01
N SER A 39 -12.46 2.95 -1.62
CA SER A 39 -13.64 2.07 -1.67
C SER A 39 -13.17 0.61 -1.65
N PRO A 40 -12.70 0.12 -0.49
CA PRO A 40 -12.02 -1.16 -0.40
C PRO A 40 -13.02 -2.29 -0.57
N LYS A 41 -12.65 -3.29 -1.37
CA LYS A 41 -13.51 -4.45 -1.69
C LYS A 41 -12.82 -5.79 -1.48
N GLY A 42 -11.50 -5.81 -1.34
CA GLY A 42 -10.67 -7.00 -1.26
C GLY A 42 -9.79 -7.00 -0.01
N ALA A 43 -8.47 -7.01 -0.22
CA ALA A 43 -7.50 -7.15 0.85
C ALA A 43 -7.56 -6.02 1.89
N LEU A 44 -7.85 -4.78 1.46
CA LEU A 44 -7.98 -3.65 2.37
C LEU A 44 -9.25 -3.76 3.22
N LEU A 45 -10.36 -4.21 2.65
CA LEU A 45 -11.60 -4.43 3.41
C LEU A 45 -11.40 -5.53 4.46
N LYS A 46 -10.68 -6.60 4.09
CA LYS A 46 -10.31 -7.65 5.05
C LYS A 46 -9.43 -7.11 6.18
N ALA A 47 -8.44 -6.27 5.85
CA ALA A 47 -7.56 -5.66 6.84
C ALA A 47 -8.33 -4.72 7.79
N GLN A 48 -9.26 -3.90 7.28
CA GLN A 48 -10.13 -3.06 8.10
C GLN A 48 -11.03 -3.88 9.03
N LYS A 49 -11.59 -5.00 8.56
CA LYS A 49 -12.38 -5.90 9.43
C LYS A 49 -11.53 -6.55 10.54
N LEU A 50 -10.29 -6.93 10.23
CA LEU A 50 -9.36 -7.46 11.23
C LEU A 50 -9.00 -6.39 12.27
N ALA A 51 -8.78 -5.14 11.85
CA ALA A 51 -8.55 -4.04 12.76
C ALA A 51 -9.79 -3.77 13.64
N ALA A 52 -11.00 -3.74 13.07
CA ALA A 52 -12.24 -3.57 13.83
C ALA A 52 -12.36 -4.64 14.93
N ALA A 53 -12.12 -5.90 14.59
CA ALA A 53 -12.13 -7.01 15.54
C ALA A 53 -11.04 -6.86 16.63
N ALA A 54 -9.84 -6.41 16.27
CA ALA A 54 -8.73 -6.26 17.22
C ALA A 54 -8.98 -5.14 18.25
N TYR A 55 -9.68 -4.08 17.85
CA TYR A 55 -9.95 -2.92 18.69
C TYR A 55 -11.36 -2.91 19.31
N GLY A 56 -12.19 -3.92 19.01
CA GLY A 56 -13.57 -3.99 19.50
C GLY A 56 -14.48 -2.89 18.93
N ALA A 57 -14.23 -2.46 17.70
CA ALA A 57 -15.03 -1.47 16.99
C ALA A 57 -15.96 -2.15 15.97
N ASP A 58 -17.05 -1.48 15.61
CA ASP A 58 -17.96 -1.95 14.55
C ASP A 58 -17.29 -1.89 13.17
N GLU A 59 -16.59 -0.79 12.88
CA GLU A 59 -15.91 -0.55 11.60
C GLU A 59 -14.60 0.23 11.84
N THR A 60 -13.65 0.11 10.92
CA THR A 60 -12.42 0.93 10.92
C THR A 60 -12.08 1.43 9.53
N PHE A 61 -11.38 2.56 9.48
CA PHE A 61 -10.94 3.22 8.25
C PHE A 61 -9.45 3.48 8.34
N PHE A 62 -8.75 3.32 7.21
CA PHE A 62 -7.32 3.66 7.09
C PHE A 62 -7.23 5.04 6.44
N LEU A 63 -6.44 5.93 7.06
CA LEU A 63 -6.25 7.34 6.70
C LEU A 63 -4.89 7.56 6.06
#